data_AF-A0A8H2RFW5-F1
#
_entry.id   AF-A0A8H2RFW5-F1
#
_cell.length_a   1.000
_cell.length_b   1.000
_cell.length_c   1.000
_cell.angle_alpha   90.00
_cell.angle_beta   90.00
_cell.angle_gamma   90.00
#
_symmetry.space_group_name_H-M   'P 1'
#
loop_
_entity.id
_entity.type
_entity.pdbx_description
1 polymer ?
#
loop_
_entity_poly.entity_id
_entity_poly.type
_entity_poly.pdbx_seq_one_letter_code
_entity_poly.pdbx_strand_id
1 'polypeptide(L)'
;MIAPRGPANYLAEIIKRNLVKLGIETELAFNLEFNHTGSTENHPLHIHGALCIPDDRVDEVSKALRKALAMDYRQRNTNLGVHIERPRGAHWWAAYCIKEYGITTSRLEAERGRKSRPDYATQKLTQDAKAFYEEIGAWLNTW
;
A
#
# COMPACT_ATOMS: atom_id res chain seq x y z
N MET A 1 3.96 4.29 22.91
CA MET A 1 5.15 3.65 22.32
C MET A 1 5.03 3.75 20.81
N ILE A 2 5.91 4.52 20.16
CA ILE A 2 5.97 4.58 18.68
C ILE A 2 6.72 3.32 18.26
N ALA A 3 6.11 2.47 17.44
CA ALA A 3 6.78 1.29 16.88
C ALA A 3 8.11 1.73 16.22
N PRO A 4 9.21 0.97 16.37
CA PRO A 4 10.49 1.35 15.76
C PRO A 4 10.29 1.66 14.28
N ARG A 5 10.86 2.79 13.83
CA ARG A 5 10.74 3.39 12.49
C ARG A 5 11.34 2.48 11.41
N GLY A 6 10.74 1.32 11.21
CA GLY A 6 11.29 0.16 10.51
C GLY A 6 11.27 0.27 8.98
N PRO A 7 11.28 -0.87 8.27
CA PRO A 7 11.34 -0.95 6.81
C PRO A 7 10.30 -0.09 6.08
N ALA A 8 9.11 0.10 6.67
CA ALA A 8 8.08 0.96 6.10
C ALA A 8 8.52 2.44 5.99
N ASN A 9 9.20 3.01 7.00
CA ASN A 9 9.63 4.41 6.89
C ASN A 9 10.72 4.58 5.82
N TYR A 10 11.63 3.62 5.70
CA TYR A 10 12.66 3.64 4.66
C TYR A 10 12.05 3.61 3.25
N LEU A 11 11.05 2.75 3.04
CA LEU A 11 10.33 2.67 1.76
C LEU A 11 9.50 3.93 1.50
N ALA A 12 8.84 4.48 2.53
CA ALA A 12 8.11 5.74 2.42
C ALA A 12 9.02 6.89 1.97
N GLU A 13 10.22 6.99 2.54
CA GLU A 13 11.22 7.98 2.17
C GLU A 13 11.69 7.81 0.72
N ILE A 14 11.91 6.58 0.25
CA ILE A 14 12.26 6.33 -1.15
C ILE A 14 11.13 6.81 -2.07
N ILE A 15 9.88 6.45 -1.77
CA ILE A 15 8.72 6.84 -2.58
C ILE A 15 8.60 8.36 -2.62
N LYS A 16 8.54 9.01 -1.44
CA LYS A 16 8.40 10.47 -1.32
C LYS A 16 9.52 11.22 -2.06
N ARG A 17 10.78 10.81 -1.91
CA ARG A 17 11.91 11.45 -2.62
C ARG A 17 11.80 11.34 -4.14
N ASN A 18 11.30 10.23 -4.66
CA ASN A 18 11.12 10.09 -6.11
C ASN A 18 9.93 10.90 -6.62
N LEU A 19 8.85 11.03 -5.84
CA LEU A 19 7.73 11.91 -6.19
C LEU A 19 8.14 13.39 -6.17
N VAL A 20 8.92 13.82 -5.16
CA VAL A 20 9.45 15.20 -5.07
C VAL A 20 10.34 15.54 -6.27
N LYS A 21 11.17 14.60 -6.76
CA LYS A 21 11.97 14.80 -7.98
C LYS A 21 11.11 15.03 -9.23
N LEU A 22 9.87 14.54 -9.22
CA LEU A 22 8.89 14.78 -10.26
C LEU A 22 8.05 16.04 -10.01
N GLY A 23 8.30 16.78 -8.93
CA GLY A 23 7.50 17.94 -8.53
C GLY A 23 6.13 17.57 -7.95
N ILE A 24 6.00 16.37 -7.39
CA ILE A 24 4.76 15.87 -6.78
C ILE A 24 4.95 15.78 -5.27
N GLU A 25 4.20 16.59 -4.54
CA GLU A 25 4.06 16.48 -3.09
C GLU A 25 2.70 15.84 -2.77
N THR A 26 2.72 14.71 -2.08
CA THR A 26 1.51 13.98 -1.71
C THR A 26 1.71 13.22 -0.41
N GLU A 27 0.60 13.01 0.29
CA GLU A 27 0.52 11.99 1.32
C GLU A 27 0.50 10.59 0.70
N LEU A 28 0.97 9.62 1.48
CA LEU A 28 1.13 8.23 1.10
C LEU A 28 0.72 7.35 2.27
N ALA A 29 -0.12 6.36 2.00
CA ALA A 29 -0.45 5.28 2.94
C ALA A 29 -0.22 3.93 2.27
N PHE A 30 0.48 3.01 2.93
CA PHE A 30 0.69 1.66 2.39
C PHE A 30 0.89 0.61 3.49
N ASN A 31 0.68 -0.65 3.11
CA ASN A 31 1.05 -1.84 3.86
C ASN A 31 2.08 -2.67 3.08
N LEU A 32 2.84 -3.47 3.81
CA LEU A 32 3.77 -4.45 3.26
C LEU A 32 3.13 -5.83 3.33
N GLU A 33 3.16 -6.57 2.23
CA GLU A 33 2.69 -7.96 2.12
C GLU A 33 3.85 -8.82 1.63
N PHE A 34 4.03 -10.02 2.19
CA PHE A 34 4.94 -11.01 1.62
C PHE A 34 4.11 -12.07 0.91
N ASN A 35 4.32 -12.22 -0.39
CA ASN A 35 3.72 -13.28 -1.17
C ASN A 35 4.37 -14.62 -0.84
N HIS A 36 3.57 -15.62 -0.49
CA HIS A 36 4.04 -16.94 -0.07
C HIS A 36 3.99 -17.99 -1.19
N THR A 37 3.74 -17.59 -2.44
CA THR A 37 3.50 -18.51 -3.57
C THR A 37 4.73 -19.29 -4.08
N GLY A 38 5.84 -19.30 -3.34
CA GLY A 38 7.00 -20.16 -3.62
C GLY A 38 7.81 -19.80 -4.88
N SER A 39 7.45 -18.74 -5.60
CA SER A 39 8.26 -18.22 -6.70
C SER A 39 9.56 -17.60 -6.17
N THR A 40 10.69 -18.00 -6.73
CA THR A 40 12.02 -17.45 -6.42
C THR A 40 12.49 -16.42 -7.45
N GLU A 41 11.69 -16.16 -8.49
CA GLU A 41 12.10 -15.28 -9.60
C GLU A 41 12.14 -13.80 -9.20
N ASN A 42 11.12 -13.34 -8.47
CA ASN A 42 11.03 -11.98 -7.95
C ASN A 42 10.95 -12.04 -6.43
N HIS A 43 11.45 -11.00 -5.77
CA HIS A 43 11.38 -10.91 -4.31
C HIS A 43 9.90 -10.94 -3.84
N PRO A 44 9.56 -11.71 -2.78
CA PRO A 44 8.17 -11.90 -2.36
C PRO A 44 7.52 -10.66 -1.73
N LEU A 45 8.31 -9.63 -1.39
CA LEU A 45 7.78 -8.38 -0.81
C LEU A 45 6.97 -7.60 -1.83
N HIS A 46 5.72 -7.32 -1.47
CA HIS A 46 4.80 -6.43 -2.15
C HIS A 46 4.51 -5.19 -1.31
N ILE A 47 4.31 -4.06 -1.99
CA ILE A 47 3.84 -2.81 -1.39
C ILE A 47 2.45 -2.54 -1.95
N HIS A 48 1.45 -2.45 -1.08
CA HIS A 48 0.09 -2.09 -1.44
C HIS A 48 -0.25 -0.77 -0.77
N GLY A 49 -0.71 0.22 -1.53
CA GLY A 49 -0.95 1.53 -0.97
C GLY A 49 -1.69 2.49 -1.88
N ALA A 50 -1.82 3.72 -1.41
CA ALA A 50 -2.46 4.81 -2.11
C ALA A 50 -1.68 6.11 -1.93
N LEU A 51 -1.71 6.90 -3.00
CA LEU A 51 -1.12 8.24 -3.09
C LEU A 51 -1.96 9.07 -4.05
N CYS A 52 -1.88 10.40 -3.93
CA CYS A 52 -2.52 11.32 -4.85
C CYS A 52 -1.50 11.80 -5.88
N ILE A 53 -1.76 11.55 -7.16
CA ILE A 53 -0.92 12.01 -8.27
C ILE A 53 -1.80 12.53 -9.42
N PRO A 54 -1.28 13.41 -10.28
CA PRO A 54 -1.98 13.80 -11.51
C PRO A 54 -2.22 12.61 -12.44
N ASP A 55 -3.42 12.52 -13.02
CA ASP A 55 -3.88 11.40 -13.86
C ASP A 55 -3.03 11.24 -15.13
N ASP A 56 -2.57 12.35 -15.69
CA ASP A 56 -1.71 12.41 -16.88
C ASP A 56 -0.26 11.98 -16.61
N ARG A 57 0.11 11.75 -15.34
CA ARG A 57 1.49 11.44 -14.91
C ARG A 57 1.66 10.03 -14.35
N VAL A 58 0.64 9.18 -14.40
CA VAL A 58 0.66 7.81 -13.86
C VAL A 58 1.84 7.00 -14.42
N ASP A 59 2.07 7.06 -15.73
CA ASP A 59 3.16 6.32 -16.39
C ASP A 59 4.54 6.80 -15.97
N GLU A 60 4.72 8.12 -15.82
CA GLU A 60 5.97 8.74 -15.38
C GLU A 60 6.29 8.32 -13.93
N VAL A 61 5.29 8.41 -13.05
CA VAL A 61 5.41 8.00 -11.65
C VAL A 61 5.70 6.51 -11.54
N SER A 62 4.99 5.66 -12.30
CA SER A 62 5.21 4.21 -12.29
C SER A 62 6.64 3.85 -12.72
N LYS A 63 7.17 4.48 -13.77
CA LYS A 63 8.56 4.28 -14.22
C LYS A 63 9.58 4.73 -13.18
N ALA A 64 9.37 5.90 -12.57
CA ALA A 64 10.28 6.44 -11.55
C ALA A 64 10.32 5.54 -10.31
N LEU A 65 9.14 5.11 -9.81
CA LEU A 65 9.05 4.21 -8.66
C LEU A 65 9.60 2.82 -8.98
N ARG A 66 9.37 2.28 -10.17
CA ARG A 66 9.98 1.01 -10.60
C ARG A 66 11.50 1.10 -10.55
N LYS A 67 12.09 2.17 -11.10
CA LYS A 67 13.55 2.36 -11.07
C LYS A 67 14.09 2.43 -9.64
N ALA A 68 13.33 3.00 -8.71
CA ALA A 68 13.76 3.16 -7.33
C ALA A 68 13.57 1.92 -6.45
N LEU A 69 12.52 1.12 -6.69
CA LEU A 69 12.10 0.05 -5.79
C LEU A 69 12.27 -1.36 -6.38
N ALA A 70 12.28 -1.45 -7.71
CA ALA A 70 12.07 -2.70 -8.44
C ALA A 70 12.92 -2.72 -9.73
N MET A 71 14.16 -2.22 -9.66
CA MET A 71 15.04 -2.08 -10.83
C MET A 71 15.29 -3.42 -11.52
N ASP A 72 15.54 -4.46 -10.73
CA ASP A 72 15.82 -5.82 -11.21
C ASP A 72 14.56 -6.68 -11.35
N TYR A 73 13.38 -6.09 -11.17
CA TYR A 73 12.12 -6.83 -11.26
C TYR A 73 11.90 -7.36 -12.67
N ARG A 74 11.71 -8.68 -12.77
CA ARG A 74 11.43 -9.38 -14.02
C ARG A 74 9.94 -9.34 -14.30
N GLN A 75 9.54 -8.48 -15.23
CA GLN A 75 8.16 -8.39 -15.69
C GLN A 75 7.83 -9.53 -16.66
N ARG A 76 6.69 -10.18 -16.46
CA ARG A 76 6.10 -11.15 -17.38
C ARG A 76 4.62 -10.85 -17.54
N ASN A 77 4.13 -10.86 -18.78
CA ASN A 77 2.73 -10.61 -19.11
C ASN A 77 2.22 -9.33 -18.40
N THR A 78 1.16 -9.45 -17.60
CA THR A 78 0.53 -8.35 -16.86
C THR A 78 1.18 -8.09 -15.49
N ASN A 79 2.24 -8.79 -15.12
CA ASN A 79 2.89 -8.64 -13.82
C ASN A 79 3.95 -7.54 -13.86
N LEU A 80 3.56 -6.34 -13.40
CA LEU A 80 4.38 -5.13 -13.41
C LEU A 80 5.10 -4.95 -12.07
N GLY A 81 6.39 -4.58 -12.09
CA GLY A 81 7.13 -4.26 -10.86
C GLY A 81 6.56 -3.07 -10.06
N VAL A 82 5.87 -2.14 -10.73
CA VAL A 82 5.01 -1.14 -10.10
C VAL A 82 3.75 -1.02 -10.96
N HIS A 83 2.59 -1.20 -10.34
CA HIS A 83 1.29 -1.01 -10.98
C HIS A 83 0.54 0.08 -10.23
N ILE A 84 0.14 1.13 -10.96
CA ILE A 84 -0.66 2.23 -10.43
C ILE A 84 -1.92 2.27 -11.29
N GLU A 85 -3.07 2.16 -10.65
CA GLU A 85 -4.36 2.27 -11.31
C GLU A 85 -5.26 3.20 -10.50
N ARG A 86 -6.17 3.89 -11.18
CA ARG A 86 -7.23 4.62 -10.50
C ARG A 86 -8.11 3.61 -9.74
N PRO A 87 -8.44 3.86 -8.47
CA PRO A 87 -9.36 3.00 -7.74
C PRO A 87 -10.68 2.85 -8.50
N ARG A 88 -11.13 1.61 -8.71
CA ARG A 88 -12.42 1.33 -9.38
C ARG A 88 -13.64 1.84 -8.58
N GLY A 89 -13.42 2.12 -7.30
CA GLY A 89 -14.40 2.69 -6.39
C GLY A 89 -13.83 2.75 -4.98
N ALA A 90 -14.45 3.58 -4.14
CA ALA A 90 -13.99 3.86 -2.78
C ALA A 90 -13.94 2.59 -1.89
N HIS A 91 -14.87 1.64 -2.10
CA HIS A 91 -14.89 0.35 -1.40
C HIS A 91 -13.69 -0.56 -1.73
N TRP A 92 -13.18 -0.53 -2.97
CA TRP A 92 -12.01 -1.33 -3.36
C TRP A 92 -10.76 -0.86 -2.63
N TRP A 93 -10.57 0.46 -2.52
CA TRP A 93 -9.47 1.04 -1.75
C TRP A 93 -9.49 0.58 -0.27
N ALA A 94 -10.66 0.67 0.38
CA ALA A 94 -10.80 0.25 1.77
C ALA A 94 -10.52 -1.25 1.96
N ALA A 95 -10.98 -2.09 1.02
CA ALA A 95 -10.73 -3.53 1.02
C ALA A 95 -9.23 -3.87 0.90
N TYR A 96 -8.46 -3.10 0.12
CA TYR A 96 -7.02 -3.28 -0.01
C TYR A 96 -6.26 -2.97 1.29
N CYS A 97 -6.61 -1.90 2.00
CA CYS A 97 -5.98 -1.55 3.28
C CYS A 97 -6.22 -2.61 4.39
N ILE A 98 -7.30 -3.38 4.29
CA ILE A 98 -7.66 -4.44 5.25
C ILE A 98 -7.40 -5.85 4.72
N LYS A 99 -6.81 -6.02 3.52
CA LYS A 99 -6.68 -7.33 2.86
C LYS A 99 -5.92 -8.35 3.72
N GLU A 100 -4.92 -7.87 4.45
CA GLU A 100 -4.14 -8.67 5.40
C GLU A 100 -4.93 -9.02 6.68
N TYR A 101 -6.02 -8.33 7.00
CA TYR A 101 -6.84 -8.59 8.18
C TYR A 101 -7.37 -10.02 8.17
N GLY A 102 -7.97 -10.47 7.07
CA GLY A 102 -8.56 -11.81 6.97
C GLY A 102 -7.51 -12.91 7.07
N ILE A 103 -6.38 -12.74 6.38
CA ILE A 103 -5.27 -13.70 6.37
C ILE A 103 -4.61 -13.76 7.76
N THR A 104 -4.30 -12.59 8.34
CA THR A 104 -3.70 -12.49 9.68
C THR A 104 -4.63 -13.06 10.75
N THR A 105 -5.92 -12.74 10.69
CA THR A 105 -6.93 -13.30 11.61
C THR A 105 -6.97 -14.82 11.49
N SER A 106 -7.08 -15.36 10.28
CA SER A 106 -7.15 -16.82 10.05
C SER A 106 -5.90 -17.55 10.56
N ARG A 107 -4.71 -16.97 10.37
CA ARG A 107 -3.46 -17.54 10.90
C ARG A 107 -3.40 -17.48 12.43
N LEU A 108 -3.74 -16.34 13.03
CA LEU A 108 -3.77 -16.21 14.48
C LEU A 108 -4.79 -17.15 15.12
N GLU A 109 -5.93 -17.37 14.46
CA GLU A 109 -6.94 -18.35 14.89
C GLU A 109 -6.40 -19.78 14.82
N ALA A 110 -5.72 -20.14 13.74
CA ALA A 110 -5.10 -21.45 13.57
C ALA A 110 -3.99 -21.71 14.60
N GLU A 111 -3.13 -20.73 14.86
CA GLU A 111 -2.03 -20.85 15.83
C GLU A 111 -2.50 -20.86 17.29
N ARG A 112 -3.55 -20.10 17.61
CA ARG A 112 -4.02 -19.92 19.00
C ARG A 112 -5.18 -20.85 19.37
N GLY A 113 -5.76 -21.56 18.41
CA GLY A 113 -6.91 -22.44 18.62
C GLY A 113 -8.18 -21.71 19.07
N ARG A 114 -8.26 -20.38 18.91
CA ARG A 114 -9.42 -19.56 19.30
C ARG A 114 -9.57 -18.34 18.40
N LYS A 115 -10.81 -17.86 18.25
CA LYS A 115 -11.09 -16.60 17.56
C LYS A 115 -10.25 -15.46 18.14
N SER A 116 -9.37 -14.92 17.33
CA SER A 116 -8.34 -13.98 17.74
C SER A 116 -8.29 -12.87 16.70
N ARG A 117 -8.91 -11.73 17.01
CA ARG A 117 -8.73 -10.53 16.19
C ARG A 117 -7.29 -10.05 16.35
N PRO A 118 -6.55 -9.79 15.26
CA PRO A 118 -5.27 -9.11 15.36
C PRO A 118 -5.49 -7.74 16.01
N ASP A 119 -4.91 -7.56 17.20
CA ASP A 119 -4.74 -6.24 17.80
C ASP A 119 -3.63 -5.54 17.02
N TYR A 120 -4.02 -4.81 15.99
CA TYR A 120 -3.07 -3.93 15.36
C TYR A 120 -2.79 -2.75 16.31
N ALA A 121 -1.52 -2.36 16.42
CA ALA A 121 -1.13 -1.05 16.96
C ALA A 121 -1.79 0.14 16.19
N THR A 122 -2.49 -0.17 15.10
CA THR A 122 -3.15 0.74 14.16
C THR A 122 -4.60 1.06 14.53
N GLN A 123 -5.19 0.68 15.66
CA GLN A 123 -6.62 1.00 15.88
C GLN A 123 -6.92 2.50 15.68
N LYS A 124 -6.00 3.36 16.16
CA LYS A 124 -6.01 4.80 15.88
C LYS A 124 -5.70 5.13 14.42
N LEU A 125 -4.63 4.59 13.83
CA LEU A 125 -4.29 4.83 12.42
C LEU A 125 -5.36 4.33 11.41
N THR A 126 -6.10 3.29 11.76
CA THR A 126 -7.22 2.73 11.00
C THR A 126 -8.45 3.63 11.15
N GLN A 127 -8.69 4.19 12.34
CA GLN A 127 -9.70 5.23 12.54
C GLN A 127 -9.34 6.53 11.80
N ASP A 128 -8.09 6.97 11.87
CA ASP A 128 -7.58 8.16 11.18
C ASP A 128 -7.63 7.98 9.66
N ALA A 129 -7.23 6.82 9.14
CA ALA A 129 -7.35 6.49 7.71
C ALA A 129 -8.81 6.40 7.25
N LYS A 130 -9.71 5.91 8.11
CA LYS A 130 -11.16 5.93 7.84
C LYS A 130 -11.71 7.36 7.82
N ALA A 131 -11.31 8.21 8.76
CA ALA A 131 -11.73 9.62 8.80
C ALA A 131 -11.24 10.38 7.55
N PHE A 132 -9.98 10.20 7.18
CA PHE A 132 -9.41 10.76 5.95
C PHE A 132 -10.16 10.29 4.69
N TYR A 133 -10.59 9.02 4.68
CA TYR A 133 -11.44 8.48 3.61
C TYR A 133 -12.82 9.13 3.55
N GLU A 134 -13.45 9.36 4.70
CA GLU A 134 -14.75 10.04 4.78
C GLU A 134 -14.63 11.50 4.29
N GLU A 135 -13.51 12.16 4.57
CA GLU A 135 -13.21 13.51 4.06
C GLU A 135 -13.01 13.55 2.54
N ILE A 136 -12.23 12.62 1.97
CA ILE A 136 -12.07 12.50 0.50
C ILE A 136 -13.43 12.20 -0.15
N GLY A 137 -14.21 11.30 0.45
CA GLY A 137 -15.55 10.96 -0.03
C GLY A 137 -16.48 12.18 -0.02
N ALA A 138 -16.45 12.99 1.04
CA ALA A 138 -17.22 14.23 1.11
C ALA A 138 -16.77 15.23 0.02
N TRP A 139 -15.46 15.42 -0.16
CA TRP A 139 -14.91 16.31 -1.17
C TRP A 139 -15.30 15.91 -2.60
N LEU A 140 -15.22 14.64 -2.94
CA LEU A 140 -15.63 14.15 -4.27
C LEU A 140 -17.13 14.32 -4.55
N ASN A 141 -17.96 14.43 -3.53
CA ASN A 141 -19.41 14.67 -3.66
C ASN A 141 -19.78 16.17 -3.62
N THR A 142 -18.80 17.08 -3.59
CA THR A 142 -19.02 18.53 -3.66
C THR A 142 -18.93 19.12 -5.08
N TRP A 143 -18.82 18.26 -6.10
CA TRP A 143 -18.80 18.63 -7.53
C TRP A 143 -19.87 17.88 -8.33
#